data_AF-A0A6C0B5R0-F1
#
_entry.id   AF-A0A6C0B5R0-F1
#
_cell.length_a   1.000
_cell.length_b   1.000
_cell.length_c   1.000
_cell.angle_alpha   90.00
_cell.angle_beta   90.00
_cell.angle_gamma   90.00
#
_symmetry.space_group_name_H-M   'P 1'
#
loop_
_entity.id
_entity.type
_entity.pdbx_description
1 polymer ?
#
loop_
_entity_poly.entity_id
_entity_poly.type
_entity_poly.pdbx_seq_one_letter_code
_entity_poly.pdbx_strand_id
1 'polypeptide(L)'
;MLSIIQNNIIKMNENTIHICECGVVLQTIDGKKYCHVCGDETKTHCYECNAMCSADELKMGDYKQSMYCESCWNERFDNCYKCGHLVVIEQESPPYEYDEDSRLQCVCEYCQIDPLEEQRNKLLEFCRAKGIDEGFIKSVEEMRDLH
;
A
#
# COMPACT_ATOMS: atom_id res chain seq x y z
N MET A 1 -35.99 56.65 25.65
CA MET A 1 -36.06 55.60 26.69
C MET A 1 -37.34 54.83 26.43
N LEU A 2 -37.41 53.56 26.06
CA LEU A 2 -36.54 52.42 26.28
C LEU A 2 -36.82 51.38 25.17
N SER A 3 -35.73 50.85 24.63
CA SER A 3 -35.55 49.47 24.14
C SER A 3 -36.69 48.80 23.36
N ILE A 4 -36.46 48.77 22.05
CA ILE A 4 -36.83 47.72 21.10
C ILE A 4 -36.61 46.35 21.76
N ILE A 5 -37.68 45.72 22.23
CA ILE A 5 -37.73 44.32 22.58
C ILE A 5 -38.89 43.72 21.78
N GLN A 6 -38.57 42.61 21.10
CA GLN A 6 -39.46 41.71 20.38
C GLN A 6 -39.96 42.21 19.01
N ASN A 7 -39.18 41.87 17.98
CA ASN A 7 -39.61 40.93 16.93
C ASN A 7 -38.48 40.70 15.93
N ASN A 8 -37.40 40.03 16.37
CA ASN A 8 -36.52 39.36 15.42
C ASN A 8 -37.22 38.06 15.01
N ILE A 9 -38.09 38.23 14.03
CA ILE A 9 -38.59 37.17 13.18
C ILE A 9 -37.39 36.32 12.74
N ILE A 10 -37.50 35.05 13.08
CA ILE A 10 -36.69 33.93 12.65
C ILE A 10 -36.36 34.10 11.16
N LYS A 11 -35.15 34.57 10.85
CA LYS A 11 -34.48 34.23 9.60
C LYS A 11 -33.63 33.01 9.93
N MET A 12 -34.20 31.83 9.69
CA MET A 12 -33.42 30.62 9.49
C MET A 12 -32.48 30.91 8.32
N ASN A 13 -31.24 31.30 8.62
CA ASN A 13 -30.19 31.21 7.61
C ASN A 13 -29.95 29.73 7.40
N GLU A 14 -30.19 29.28 6.19
CA GLU A 14 -29.85 27.97 5.69
C GLU A 14 -28.34 27.77 5.86
N ASN A 15 -27.90 27.27 7.01
CA ASN A 15 -26.55 26.76 7.20
C ASN A 15 -26.44 25.45 6.41
N THR A 16 -26.40 25.55 5.09
CA THR A 16 -25.99 24.43 4.25
C THR A 16 -24.53 24.16 4.59
N ILE A 17 -24.30 23.10 5.37
CA ILE A 17 -22.95 22.62 5.64
C ILE A 17 -22.39 22.13 4.31
N HIS A 18 -21.37 22.82 3.80
CA HIS A 18 -20.70 22.41 2.59
C HIS A 18 -19.47 21.58 2.97
N ILE A 19 -19.41 20.37 2.45
CA ILE A 19 -18.32 19.42 2.71
C ILE A 19 -17.44 19.39 1.46
N CYS A 20 -16.13 19.50 1.66
CA CYS A 20 -15.14 19.36 0.59
C CYS A 20 -15.06 17.89 0.12
N GLU A 21 -14.54 17.64 -1.08
CA GLU A 21 -14.24 16.27 -1.53
C GLU A 21 -13.24 15.54 -0.61
N CYS A 22 -12.41 16.28 0.13
CA CYS A 22 -11.54 15.73 1.17
C CYS A 22 -12.24 15.46 2.53
N GLY A 23 -13.57 15.61 2.60
CA GLY A 23 -14.38 15.22 3.77
C GLY A 23 -14.48 16.26 4.90
N VAL A 24 -13.83 17.43 4.79
CA VAL A 24 -13.89 18.48 5.82
C VAL A 24 -14.96 19.55 5.55
N VAL A 25 -15.45 20.18 6.62
CA VAL A 25 -16.42 21.28 6.55
C VAL A 25 -15.75 22.55 6.01
N LEU A 26 -16.31 23.12 4.95
CA LEU A 26 -15.82 24.36 4.34
C LEU A 26 -16.16 25.57 5.22
N GLN A 27 -15.18 26.45 5.43
CA GLN A 27 -15.40 27.74 6.07
C GLN A 27 -15.84 28.77 5.02
N THR A 28 -16.80 29.63 5.37
CA THR A 28 -17.22 30.73 4.49
C THR A 28 -16.60 32.03 4.98
N ILE A 29 -15.74 32.63 4.17
CA ILE A 29 -15.10 33.93 4.43
C ILE A 29 -15.43 34.83 3.23
N ASP A 30 -16.01 36.00 3.45
CA ASP A 30 -16.42 36.94 2.40
C ASP A 30 -17.27 36.31 1.27
N GLY A 31 -18.18 35.40 1.63
CA GLY A 31 -19.06 34.71 0.68
C GLY A 31 -18.38 33.67 -0.22
N LYS A 32 -17.07 33.44 -0.04
CA LYS A 32 -16.31 32.38 -0.69
C LYS A 32 -16.13 31.22 0.28
N LYS A 33 -16.19 29.99 -0.24
CA LYS A 33 -16.00 28.75 0.54
C LYS A 33 -14.54 28.35 0.44
N TYR A 34 -13.89 28.22 1.59
CA TYR A 34 -12.50 27.83 1.72
C TYR A 34 -12.43 26.48 2.42
N CYS A 35 -11.70 25.56 1.81
CA CYS A 35 -11.24 24.38 2.49
C CYS A 35 -9.87 24.73 3.08
N HIS A 36 -9.75 24.78 4.41
CA HIS A 36 -8.44 25.04 5.01
C HIS A 36 -7.41 23.93 4.66
N VAL A 37 -7.89 22.72 4.39
CA VAL A 37 -7.06 21.57 3.95
C VAL A 37 -6.61 21.69 2.50
N CYS A 38 -7.43 22.26 1.60
CA CYS A 38 -7.06 22.44 0.19
C CYS A 38 -6.45 23.83 -0.10
N GLY A 39 -6.58 24.77 0.83
CA GLY A 39 -6.13 26.16 0.70
C GLY A 39 -4.69 26.39 1.17
N ASP A 40 -4.18 25.54 2.05
CA ASP A 40 -2.77 25.49 2.45
C ASP A 40 -2.19 24.15 1.99
N GLU A 41 -1.23 24.21 1.05
CA GLU A 41 -0.24 23.18 0.72
C GLU A 41 -0.62 21.73 1.08
N THR A 42 -1.43 21.12 0.21
CA THR A 42 -1.52 19.67 -0.04
C THR A 42 -1.35 18.75 1.19
N LYS A 43 -2.17 18.92 2.23
CA LYS A 43 -2.28 17.91 3.29
C LYS A 43 -3.35 16.89 2.96
N THR A 44 -3.07 15.61 3.17
CA THR A 44 -4.04 14.53 3.02
C THR A 44 -3.82 13.47 4.10
N HIS A 45 -4.70 12.47 4.15
CA HIS A 45 -4.71 11.48 5.22
C HIS A 45 -3.96 10.22 4.81
N CYS A 46 -3.16 9.67 5.73
CA CYS A 46 -2.65 8.31 5.61
C CYS A 46 -3.82 7.33 5.62
N TYR A 47 -3.86 6.42 4.65
CA TYR A 47 -4.93 5.42 4.50
C TYR A 47 -5.12 4.54 5.75
N GLU A 48 -4.02 4.17 6.41
CA GLU A 48 -4.04 3.22 7.51
C GLU A 48 -4.43 3.85 8.86
N CYS A 49 -3.61 4.81 9.33
CA CYS A 49 -3.79 5.41 10.65
C CYS A 49 -4.66 6.67 10.64
N ASN A 50 -5.12 7.12 9.46
CA ASN A 50 -5.89 8.35 9.26
C ASN A 50 -5.19 9.61 9.81
N ALA A 51 -3.86 9.58 10.01
CA ALA A 51 -3.09 10.74 10.38
C ALA A 51 -3.05 11.74 9.22
N MET A 52 -3.18 13.03 9.52
CA MET A 52 -3.05 14.09 8.54
C MET A 52 -1.57 14.39 8.32
N CYS A 53 -1.10 14.17 7.09
CA CYS A 53 0.28 14.35 6.66
C CYS A 53 0.33 15.36 5.50
N SER A 54 1.46 16.01 5.29
CA SER A 54 1.69 16.72 4.03
C SER A 54 1.97 15.73 2.89
N ALA A 55 1.70 16.14 1.65
CA ALA A 55 1.84 15.26 0.49
C ALA A 55 3.27 14.74 0.27
N ASP A 56 4.29 15.47 0.71
CA ASP A 56 5.70 15.08 0.69
C ASP A 56 6.07 14.05 1.77
N GLU A 57 5.27 13.93 2.84
CA GLU A 57 5.43 12.92 3.89
C GLU A 57 4.75 11.58 3.55
N LEU A 58 4.02 11.53 2.42
CA LEU A 58 3.23 10.37 2.02
C LEU A 58 3.90 9.59 0.89
N LYS A 59 3.85 8.27 1.00
CA LYS A 59 4.30 7.31 -0.01
C LYS A 59 3.11 6.60 -0.64
N MET A 60 3.13 6.41 -1.96
CA MET A 60 2.06 5.75 -2.71
C MET A 60 2.32 4.26 -2.82
N GLY A 61 1.37 3.44 -2.36
CA GLY A 61 1.45 1.98 -2.48
C GLY A 61 0.94 1.47 -3.81
N ASP A 62 1.37 0.27 -4.20
CA ASP A 62 0.94 -0.38 -5.45
C ASP A 62 -0.56 -0.73 -5.46
N TYR A 63 -1.16 -0.92 -4.29
CA TYR A 63 -2.58 -1.25 -4.18
C TYR A 63 -3.45 0.02 -4.12
N LYS A 64 -4.30 0.20 -5.15
CA LYS A 64 -5.36 1.22 -5.25
C LYS A 64 -4.91 2.69 -5.13
N GLN A 65 -3.63 2.99 -5.36
CA GLN A 65 -3.07 4.33 -5.20
C GLN A 65 -3.30 4.89 -3.79
N SER A 66 -3.36 4.02 -2.78
CA SER A 66 -3.45 4.43 -1.37
C SER A 66 -2.17 5.14 -0.95
N MET A 67 -2.32 6.21 -0.16
CA MET A 67 -1.22 7.01 0.38
C MET A 67 -0.97 6.62 1.83
N TYR A 68 0.28 6.36 2.20
CA TYR A 68 0.68 5.95 3.54
C TYR A 68 1.69 6.92 4.12
N CYS A 69 1.59 7.23 5.40
CA CYS A 69 2.69 7.92 6.09
C CYS A 69 3.90 7.00 6.20
N GLU A 70 5.07 7.57 6.47
CA GLU A 70 6.32 6.82 6.53
C GLU A 70 6.29 5.63 7.51
N SER A 71 5.67 5.79 8.69
CA SER A 71 5.57 4.71 9.67
C SER A 71 4.74 3.53 9.14
N CYS A 72 3.52 3.81 8.67
CA CYS A 72 2.64 2.78 8.13
C CYS A 72 3.20 2.16 6.84
N TRP A 73 3.96 2.93 6.06
CA TRP A 73 4.68 2.42 4.90
C TRP A 73 5.71 1.36 5.31
N ASN A 74 6.60 1.70 6.26
CA ASN A 74 7.69 0.81 6.67
C ASN A 74 7.20 -0.43 7.42
N GLU A 75 5.99 -0.40 8.00
CA GLU A 75 5.35 -1.57 8.61
C GLU A 75 4.73 -2.52 7.58
N ARG A 76 4.29 -1.99 6.43
CA ARG A 76 3.51 -2.74 5.43
C ARG A 76 4.32 -3.16 4.22
N PHE A 77 5.33 -2.38 3.86
CA PHE A 77 6.06 -2.56 2.62
C PHE A 77 7.57 -2.53 2.84
N ASP A 78 8.27 -3.33 2.05
CA ASP A 78 9.71 -3.25 1.88
C ASP A 78 10.05 -3.46 0.40
N ASN A 79 11.28 -3.16 -0.01
CA ASN A 79 11.74 -3.42 -1.37
C ASN A 79 12.57 -4.70 -1.40
N CYS A 80 12.32 -5.55 -2.40
CA CYS A 80 13.17 -6.69 -2.63
C CYS A 80 14.61 -6.23 -2.92
N TYR A 81 15.59 -6.70 -2.16
CA TYR A 81 16.98 -6.27 -2.33
C TYR A 81 17.56 -6.69 -3.69
N LYS A 82 17.06 -7.79 -4.28
CA LYS A 82 17.55 -8.35 -5.55
C LYS A 82 17.01 -7.61 -6.77
N CYS A 83 15.72 -7.25 -6.78
CA CYS A 83 15.05 -6.70 -7.97
C CYS A 83 14.40 -5.32 -7.75
N GLY A 84 14.36 -4.81 -6.53
CA GLY A 84 13.73 -3.53 -6.18
C GLY A 84 12.21 -3.53 -6.22
N HIS A 85 11.56 -4.68 -6.45
CA HIS A 85 10.11 -4.77 -6.45
C HIS A 85 9.54 -4.51 -5.06
N LEU A 86 8.43 -3.76 -4.99
CA LEU A 86 7.75 -3.51 -3.73
C LEU A 86 7.09 -4.79 -3.23
N VAL A 87 7.33 -5.13 -1.96
CA VAL A 87 6.84 -6.35 -1.32
C VAL A 87 5.98 -5.98 -0.13
N VAL A 88 4.81 -6.59 -0.04
CA VAL A 88 3.96 -6.47 1.16
C VAL A 88 4.53 -7.38 2.26
N ILE A 89 4.95 -6.80 3.37
CA ILE A 89 5.56 -7.49 4.51
C ILE A 89 4.61 -7.67 5.70
N GLU A 90 3.39 -7.12 5.64
CA GLU A 90 2.32 -7.31 6.63
C GLU A 90 1.64 -8.70 6.47
N GLN A 91 2.45 -9.76 6.37
CA GLN A 91 2.01 -11.14 6.28
C GLN A 91 2.61 -11.96 7.43
N GLU A 92 1.95 -13.05 7.84
CA GLU A 92 2.40 -13.85 9.01
C GLU A 92 3.83 -14.39 8.86
N SER A 93 4.27 -14.62 7.62
CA SER A 93 5.64 -15.02 7.27
C SER A 93 6.20 -14.04 6.23
N PRO A 94 6.80 -12.92 6.65
CA PRO A 94 7.35 -11.96 5.72
C PRO A 94 8.56 -12.55 4.98
N PRO A 95 8.79 -12.18 3.72
CA PRO A 95 9.65 -12.93 2.82
C PRO A 95 11.09 -12.42 2.96
N TYR A 96 11.69 -12.69 4.12
CA TYR A 96 13.06 -12.31 4.43
C TYR A 96 14.00 -13.50 4.33
N GLU A 97 15.19 -13.26 3.79
CA GLU A 97 16.29 -14.23 3.71
C GLU A 97 17.60 -13.59 4.19
N TYR A 98 18.55 -14.42 4.59
CA TYR A 98 19.91 -13.95 4.88
C TYR A 98 20.73 -13.85 3.59
N ASP A 99 21.40 -12.72 3.40
CA ASP A 99 22.38 -12.54 2.31
C ASP A 99 23.74 -13.18 2.63
N GLU A 100 24.70 -13.06 1.71
CA GLU A 100 26.07 -13.58 1.87
C GLU A 100 26.81 -12.98 3.08
N ASP A 101 26.39 -11.80 3.55
CA ASP A 101 26.93 -11.10 4.72
C ASP A 101 26.16 -11.41 6.02
N SER A 102 25.24 -12.39 5.99
CA SER A 102 24.35 -12.73 7.11
C SER A 102 23.44 -11.58 7.56
N ARG A 103 23.06 -10.68 6.65
CA ARG A 103 22.06 -9.64 6.90
C ARG A 103 20.70 -10.12 6.44
N LEU A 104 19.68 -9.86 7.25
CA LEU A 104 18.30 -10.15 6.91
C LEU A 104 17.79 -9.12 5.88
N GLN A 105 17.36 -9.58 4.71
CA GLN A 105 16.96 -8.74 3.57
C GLN A 105 15.62 -9.23 3.01
N CYS A 106 14.75 -8.31 2.57
CA CYS A 106 13.50 -8.67 1.91
C CYS A 106 13.77 -9.23 0.51
N VAL A 107 13.14 -10.36 0.17
CA VAL A 107 13.23 -11.03 -1.13
C VAL A 107 11.83 -11.31 -1.64
N CYS A 108 11.43 -10.76 -2.78
CA CYS A 108 10.10 -11.05 -3.34
C CYS A 108 9.99 -12.52 -3.77
N GLU A 109 8.76 -13.05 -3.81
CA GLU A 109 8.47 -14.44 -4.20
C GLU A 109 9.19 -14.88 -5.49
N TYR A 110 9.27 -13.99 -6.49
CA TYR A 110 9.94 -14.27 -7.77
C TYR A 110 11.45 -14.48 -7.62
N CYS A 111 12.08 -13.81 -6.66
CA CYS A 111 13.51 -13.91 -6.40
C CYS A 111 13.89 -14.92 -5.31
N GLN A 112 12.88 -15.51 -4.65
CA GLN A 112 13.03 -16.66 -3.75
C GLN A 112 13.01 -17.99 -4.52
N ILE A 113 12.38 -18.02 -5.70
CA ILE A 113 12.37 -19.19 -6.57
C ILE A 113 13.77 -19.38 -7.15
N ASP A 114 14.38 -20.53 -6.88
CA ASP A 114 15.61 -20.95 -7.55
C ASP A 114 15.32 -21.12 -9.06
N PRO A 115 16.04 -20.44 -9.97
CA PRO A 115 15.88 -20.62 -11.41
C PRO A 115 15.97 -22.09 -11.86
N LEU A 116 16.76 -22.90 -11.16
CA LEU A 116 16.86 -24.35 -11.42
C LEU A 116 15.61 -25.09 -10.96
N GLU A 117 14.99 -24.69 -9.85
CA GLU A 117 13.73 -25.26 -9.38
C GLU A 117 12.58 -24.94 -10.34
N GLU A 118 12.53 -23.72 -10.89
CA GLU A 118 11.55 -23.36 -11.92
C GLU A 118 11.75 -24.19 -13.21
N GLN A 119 13.00 -24.32 -13.69
CA GLN A 119 13.31 -25.13 -14.87
C GLN A 119 12.98 -26.60 -14.65
N ARG A 120 13.29 -27.15 -13.47
CA ARG A 120 12.94 -28.53 -13.09
C ARG A 120 11.43 -28.73 -13.11
N ASN A 121 10.67 -27.82 -12.50
CA ASN A 121 9.20 -27.92 -12.44
C ASN A 121 8.59 -27.89 -13.85
N LYS A 122 9.06 -27.00 -14.73
CA LYS A 122 8.64 -26.97 -16.14
C LYS A 122 8.98 -28.27 -16.88
N LEU A 123 10.15 -28.85 -16.65
CA LEU A 123 10.55 -30.12 -17.24
C LEU A 123 9.66 -31.27 -16.74
N LEU A 124 9.35 -31.32 -15.45
CA LEU A 124 8.46 -32.32 -14.85
C LEU A 124 7.04 -32.24 -15.41
N GLU A 125 6.49 -31.02 -15.54
CA GLU A 125 5.19 -30.80 -16.17
C GLU A 125 5.17 -31.28 -17.63
N PHE A 126 6.22 -30.96 -18.39
CA PHE A 126 6.38 -31.44 -19.76
C PHE A 126 6.45 -32.97 -19.84
N CYS A 127 7.25 -33.61 -18.99
CA CYS A 127 7.38 -35.07 -18.93
C CYS A 127 6.03 -35.75 -18.62
N ARG A 128 5.30 -35.25 -17.63
CA ARG A 128 3.97 -35.76 -17.26
C ARG A 128 2.96 -35.57 -18.40
N ALA A 129 2.94 -34.40 -19.05
CA ALA A 129 2.05 -34.12 -20.17
C ALA A 129 2.34 -34.99 -21.42
N LYS A 130 3.58 -35.46 -21.57
CA LYS A 130 4.00 -36.35 -22.66
C LYS A 130 3.92 -37.83 -22.34
N GLY A 131 3.54 -38.20 -21.11
CA GLY A 131 3.53 -39.58 -20.65
C GLY A 131 4.92 -40.21 -20.67
N ILE A 132 5.96 -39.40 -20.37
CA ILE A 132 7.32 -39.90 -20.22
C ILE A 132 7.39 -40.80 -18.98
N ASP A 133 8.23 -41.83 -19.07
CA ASP A 133 8.41 -42.85 -18.05
C ASP A 133 8.68 -42.28 -16.64
N GLU A 134 8.04 -42.88 -15.64
CA GLU A 134 8.16 -42.52 -14.22
C GLU A 134 9.60 -42.67 -13.69
N GLY A 135 10.40 -43.59 -14.23
CA GLY A 135 11.81 -43.74 -13.88
C GLY A 135 12.67 -42.56 -14.33
N PHE A 136 12.35 -41.95 -15.48
CA PHE A 136 12.99 -40.72 -15.93
C PHE A 136 12.55 -39.51 -15.11
N ILE A 137 11.26 -39.41 -14.78
CA ILE A 137 10.71 -38.36 -13.90
C ILE A 137 11.43 -38.39 -12.54
N LYS A 138 11.54 -39.58 -11.94
CA LYS A 138 12.22 -39.78 -10.66
C LYS A 138 13.70 -39.38 -10.72
N SER A 139 14.38 -39.69 -11.82
CA SER A 139 15.79 -39.27 -12.02
C SER A 139 15.95 -37.75 -12.09
N VAL A 140 14.98 -37.03 -12.65
CA VAL A 140 14.96 -35.55 -12.69
C VAL A 140 14.66 -34.96 -11.31
N GLU A 141 13.79 -35.60 -10.53
CA GLU A 141 13.50 -35.20 -9.15
C GLU A 141 14.73 -35.37 -8.22
N GLU A 142 15.53 -36.43 -8.43
CA GLU A 142 16.71 -36.78 -7.63
C GLU A 142 17.98 -35.92 -7.93
N MET A 143 18.01 -35.11 -8.99
CA MET A 143 19.17 -34.25 -9.31
C MET A 143 19.41 -33.11 -8.29
N ARG A 144 18.50 -32.89 -7.33
CA ARG A 144 18.59 -31.81 -6.34
C ARG A 144 19.70 -32.01 -5.31
N ASP A 145 20.09 -33.25 -5.03
CA ASP A 145 20.92 -33.59 -3.86
C ASP A 145 22.44 -33.65 -4.16
N LEU A 146 22.87 -33.18 -5.34
CA LEU A 146 24.26 -33.27 -5.80
C LEU A 146 25.08 -31.96 -5.72
N HIS A 147 24.52 -30.88 -5.17
CA HIS A 147 25.21 -29.59 -4.99
C HIS A 147 25.24 -29.13 -3.54
#